data_AF-N9BIT5-F1
#
_entry.id   AF-N9BIT5-F1
#
_cell.length_a   1.000
_cell.length_b   1.000
_cell.length_c   1.000
_cell.angle_alpha   90.00
_cell.angle_beta   90.00
_cell.angle_gamma   90.00
#
_symmetry.space_group_name_H-M   'P 1'
#
loop_
_entity.id
_entity.type
_entity.pdbx_description
1 polymer ?
#
loop_
_entity_poly.entity_id
_entity_poly.type
_entity_poly.pdbx_seq_one_letter_code
_entity_poly.pdbx_strand_id
1 'polypeptide(L)'
;MFEYFVNFSTWAEGNSGQIQIVIAAVAIWYVLKQIKISNNQTNLSLDQTKISIAQMDKLNNERLFELRLRLKIRIGDHSKTLMELQDATNDLSSRLLALSIDTKENHPESFDVIEDMIKCWRESSIQSAWDIIKEKMQENREYLKKIATTKDISLMEEILDKVEQNQVIYQSKMHEIRSLDAHVTKVWMPMNMGISEALRRMYNFE
;
A
#
# COMPACT_ATOMS: atom_id res chain seq x y z
N MET A 1 52.74 -37.88 56.35
CA MET A 1 52.38 -36.99 55.22
C MET A 1 53.62 -36.48 54.49
N PHE A 2 54.67 -36.04 55.21
CA PHE A 2 55.94 -35.58 54.63
C PHE A 2 56.73 -36.71 53.93
N GLU A 3 56.82 -37.90 54.54
CA GLU A 3 57.50 -39.07 53.91
C GLU A 3 56.83 -39.53 52.60
N TYR A 4 55.51 -39.40 52.48
CA TYR A 4 54.80 -39.71 51.23
C TYR A 4 55.15 -38.71 50.11
N PHE A 5 55.33 -37.43 50.45
CA PHE A 5 55.78 -36.41 49.50
C PHE A 5 57.25 -36.61 49.08
N VAL A 6 58.12 -36.98 50.03
CA VAL A 6 59.53 -37.27 49.75
C VAL A 6 59.65 -38.49 48.86
N ASN A 7 58.97 -39.60 49.19
CA ASN A 7 58.97 -40.82 48.35
C ASN A 7 58.34 -40.61 46.97
N PHE A 8 57.30 -39.77 46.87
CA PHE A 8 56.73 -39.39 45.59
C PHE A 8 57.69 -38.52 44.76
N SER A 9 58.44 -37.62 45.40
CA SER A 9 59.46 -36.78 44.76
C SER A 9 60.59 -37.61 44.16
N THR A 10 61.18 -38.54 44.92
CA THR A 10 62.27 -39.41 44.42
C THR A 10 61.79 -40.37 43.34
N TRP A 11 60.56 -40.87 43.43
CA TRP A 11 59.95 -41.69 42.38
C TRP A 11 59.66 -40.88 41.11
N ALA A 12 59.18 -39.65 41.26
CA ALA A 12 58.89 -38.74 40.15
C ALA A 12 60.16 -38.25 39.44
N GLU A 13 61.27 -38.05 40.17
CA GLU A 13 62.59 -37.76 39.58
C GLU A 13 63.11 -38.94 38.77
N GLY A 14 62.96 -40.18 39.26
CA GLY A 14 63.39 -41.39 38.56
C GLY A 14 62.55 -41.76 37.33
N ASN A 15 61.29 -41.32 37.27
CA ASN A 15 60.35 -41.62 36.16
C ASN A 15 59.90 -40.35 35.40
N SER A 16 60.63 -39.24 35.51
CA SER A 16 60.18 -37.92 35.03
C SER A 16 59.81 -37.88 33.55
N GLY A 17 60.54 -38.64 32.70
CA GLY A 17 60.23 -38.80 31.28
C GLY A 17 58.91 -39.54 31.02
N GLN A 18 58.56 -40.56 31.81
CA GLN A 18 57.28 -41.26 31.69
C GLN A 18 56.12 -40.38 32.17
N ILE A 19 56.34 -39.61 33.24
CA ILE A 19 55.35 -38.65 33.75
C ILE A 19 55.06 -37.55 32.70
N GLN A 20 56.09 -37.04 32.01
CA GLN A 20 55.92 -36.08 30.92
C GLN A 20 55.11 -36.64 29.74
N ILE A 21 55.33 -37.91 29.37
CA ILE A 21 54.57 -38.57 28.31
C ILE A 21 53.09 -38.72 28.71
N VAL A 22 52.81 -39.10 29.96
CA VAL A 22 51.43 -39.21 30.47
C VAL A 22 50.74 -37.85 30.48
N ILE A 23 51.42 -36.79 30.97
CA ILE A 23 50.89 -35.42 30.96
C ILE A 23 50.62 -34.97 29.52
N ALA A 24 51.52 -35.24 28.58
CA ALA A 24 51.34 -34.91 27.16
C ALA A 24 50.15 -35.66 26.54
N ALA A 25 49.97 -36.95 26.85
CA ALA A 25 48.85 -37.74 26.36
C ALA A 25 47.49 -37.23 26.89
N VAL A 26 47.44 -36.86 28.18
CA VAL A 26 46.24 -36.27 28.79
C VAL A 26 45.93 -34.90 28.18
N ALA A 27 46.95 -34.07 27.93
CA ALA A 27 46.78 -32.78 27.27
C ALA A 27 46.24 -32.93 25.84
N ILE A 28 46.80 -33.85 25.05
CA ILE A 28 46.34 -34.15 23.68
C ILE A 28 44.88 -34.64 23.70
N TRP A 29 44.53 -35.54 24.62
CA TRP A 29 43.16 -36.01 24.78
C TRP A 29 42.18 -34.88 25.10
N TYR A 30 42.58 -33.95 25.98
CA TYR A 30 41.77 -32.79 26.34
C TYR A 30 41.56 -31.84 25.15
N VAL A 31 42.62 -31.58 24.37
CA VAL A 31 42.55 -30.78 23.15
C VAL A 31 41.63 -31.42 22.10
N LEU A 32 41.74 -32.73 21.87
CA LEU A 32 40.85 -33.45 20.95
C LEU A 32 39.38 -33.37 21.39
N LYS A 33 39.12 -33.47 22.70
CA LYS A 33 37.78 -33.31 23.26
C LYS A 33 37.24 -31.89 23.05
N GLN A 34 38.07 -30.86 23.26
CA GLN A 34 37.68 -29.48 22.99
C GLN A 34 37.41 -29.21 21.52
N ILE A 35 38.24 -29.75 20.60
CA ILE A 35 38.00 -29.65 19.16
C ILE A 35 36.64 -30.25 18.79
N LYS A 36 36.30 -31.43 19.33
CA LYS A 36 35.01 -32.07 19.08
C LYS A 36 33.84 -31.22 19.58
N ILE A 37 33.95 -30.63 20.77
CA ILE A 37 32.93 -29.75 21.34
C ILE A 37 32.77 -28.49 20.49
N SER A 38 33.89 -27.85 20.12
CA SER A 38 33.90 -26.66 19.26
C SER A 38 33.22 -26.93 17.93
N ASN A 39 33.57 -28.02 17.24
CA ASN A 39 32.95 -28.39 15.97
C ASN A 39 31.43 -28.61 16.11
N ASN A 40 30.98 -29.23 17.20
CA ASN A 40 29.55 -29.40 17.49
C ASN A 40 28.84 -28.06 17.71
N GLN A 41 29.46 -27.12 18.44
CA GLN A 41 28.91 -25.77 18.65
C GLN A 41 28.83 -24.98 17.34
N THR A 42 29.85 -25.05 16.49
CA THR A 42 29.83 -24.43 15.17
C THR A 42 28.69 -25.00 14.31
N ASN A 43 28.51 -26.32 14.28
CA ASN A 43 27.42 -26.95 13.55
C ASN A 43 26.04 -26.51 14.06
N LEU A 44 25.83 -26.47 15.39
CA LEU A 44 24.59 -25.98 15.98
C LEU A 44 24.31 -24.52 15.62
N SER A 45 25.34 -23.66 15.62
CA SER A 45 25.19 -22.25 15.24
C SER A 45 24.81 -22.07 13.76
N LEU A 46 25.39 -22.91 12.88
CA LEU A 46 25.04 -22.92 11.46
C LEU A 46 23.60 -23.37 11.26
N ASP A 47 23.17 -24.41 11.98
CA ASP A 47 21.79 -24.90 11.89
C ASP A 47 20.79 -23.87 12.44
N GLN A 48 21.09 -23.19 13.55
CA GLN A 48 20.30 -22.07 14.05
C GLN A 48 20.19 -20.94 13.03
N THR A 49 21.29 -20.60 12.36
CA THR A 49 21.30 -19.57 11.32
C THR A 49 20.40 -19.96 10.14
N LYS A 50 20.46 -21.21 9.68
CA LYS A 50 19.57 -21.72 8.62
C LYS A 50 18.09 -21.66 9.02
N ILE A 51 17.77 -22.06 10.26
CA ILE A 51 16.40 -21.99 10.78
C ILE A 51 15.92 -20.54 10.81
N SER A 52 16.75 -19.61 11.28
CA SER A 52 16.42 -18.19 11.33
C SER A 52 16.16 -17.59 9.94
N ILE A 53 17.00 -17.93 8.95
CA ILE A 53 16.81 -17.52 7.56
C ILE A 53 15.47 -18.06 7.02
N ALA A 54 15.19 -19.35 7.23
CA ALA A 54 13.93 -19.95 6.79
C ALA A 54 12.69 -19.31 7.45
N GLN A 55 12.79 -18.90 8.72
CA GLN A 55 11.72 -18.17 9.42
C GLN A 55 11.54 -16.76 8.85
N MET A 56 12.63 -16.04 8.56
CA MET A 56 12.58 -14.73 7.91
C MET A 56 11.93 -14.82 6.52
N ASP A 57 12.29 -15.83 5.73
CA ASP A 57 11.70 -16.05 4.40
C ASP A 57 10.20 -16.34 4.50
N LYS A 58 9.79 -17.15 5.48
CA LYS A 58 8.37 -17.42 5.74
C LYS A 58 7.60 -16.14 6.10
N LEU A 59 8.14 -15.33 7.01
CA LEU A 59 7.51 -14.08 7.46
C LEU A 59 7.44 -13.04 6.33
N ASN A 60 8.48 -12.94 5.50
CA ASN A 60 8.47 -12.10 4.31
C ASN A 60 7.40 -12.54 3.31
N ASN A 61 7.25 -13.85 3.08
CA ASN A 61 6.19 -14.37 2.21
C ASN A 61 4.79 -14.11 2.75
N GLU A 62 4.58 -14.24 4.06
CA GLU A 62 3.30 -13.92 4.72
C GLU A 62 2.96 -12.42 4.57
N ARG A 63 3.92 -11.53 4.88
CA ARG A 63 3.75 -10.08 4.70
C ARG A 63 3.46 -9.71 3.25
N LEU A 64 4.15 -10.34 2.31
CA LEU A 64 3.96 -10.10 0.89
C LEU A 64 2.57 -10.54 0.41
N PHE A 65 2.08 -11.67 0.93
CA PHE A 65 0.72 -12.12 0.66
C PHE A 65 -0.33 -11.14 1.22
N GLU A 66 -0.15 -10.69 2.47
CA GLU A 66 -1.04 -9.72 3.10
C GLU A 66 -1.08 -8.39 2.31
N LEU A 67 0.08 -7.83 1.96
CA LEU A 67 0.18 -6.60 1.20
C LEU A 67 -0.50 -6.72 -0.17
N ARG A 68 -0.28 -7.83 -0.89
CA ARG A 68 -0.97 -8.07 -2.17
C ARG A 68 -2.48 -8.10 -2.00
N LEU A 69 -2.99 -8.77 -0.97
CA LEU A 69 -4.42 -8.85 -0.73
C LEU A 69 -5.01 -7.47 -0.42
N ARG A 70 -4.38 -6.72 0.49
CA ARG A 70 -4.79 -5.35 0.85
C ARG A 70 -4.80 -4.44 -0.36
N LEU A 71 -3.71 -4.43 -1.13
CA LEU A 71 -3.59 -3.61 -2.35
C LEU A 71 -4.65 -3.98 -3.39
N LYS A 72 -4.89 -5.27 -3.61
CA LYS A 72 -5.91 -5.72 -4.57
C LYS A 72 -7.31 -5.25 -4.18
N ILE A 73 -7.66 -5.33 -2.90
CA ILE A 73 -8.94 -4.82 -2.39
C ILE A 73 -9.02 -3.31 -2.59
N ARG A 74 -8.01 -2.58 -2.13
CA ARG A 74 -7.97 -1.10 -2.18
C ARG A 74 -8.03 -0.55 -3.61
N ILE A 75 -7.28 -1.15 -4.54
CA ILE A 75 -7.33 -0.78 -5.96
C ILE A 75 -8.69 -1.11 -6.58
N GLY A 76 -9.32 -2.21 -6.13
CA GLY A 76 -10.70 -2.56 -6.50
C GLY A 76 -11.69 -1.48 -6.08
N ASP A 77 -11.63 -1.04 -4.83
CA ASP A 77 -12.47 0.05 -4.29
C ASP A 77 -12.25 1.35 -5.06
N HIS A 78 -11.00 1.70 -5.39
CA HIS A 78 -10.70 2.89 -6.20
C HIS A 78 -11.27 2.81 -7.60
N SER A 79 -11.21 1.63 -8.21
CA SER A 79 -11.82 1.42 -9.53
C SER A 79 -13.34 1.63 -9.46
N LYS A 80 -13.98 1.18 -8.38
CA LYS A 80 -15.41 1.46 -8.14
C LYS A 80 -15.69 2.96 -7.97
N THR A 81 -14.92 3.66 -7.13
CA THR A 81 -15.08 5.12 -6.94
C THR A 81 -14.89 5.90 -8.25
N LEU A 82 -13.93 5.49 -9.09
CA LEU A 82 -13.73 6.09 -10.40
C LEU A 82 -14.89 5.82 -11.37
N MET A 83 -15.52 4.63 -11.30
CA MET A 83 -16.75 4.35 -12.06
C MET A 83 -17.91 5.22 -11.57
N GLU A 84 -18.08 5.38 -10.26
CA GLU A 84 -19.10 6.28 -9.70
C GLU A 84 -18.87 7.74 -10.13
N LEU A 85 -17.60 8.19 -10.19
CA LEU A 85 -17.24 9.52 -10.69
C LEU A 85 -17.57 9.66 -12.18
N GLN A 86 -17.30 8.61 -12.97
CA GLN A 86 -17.65 8.56 -14.39
C GLN A 86 -19.16 8.68 -14.59
N ASP A 87 -19.97 7.95 -13.82
CA ASP A 87 -21.43 7.98 -13.91
C ASP A 87 -21.96 9.36 -13.52
N ALA A 88 -21.48 9.96 -12.42
CA ALA A 88 -21.85 11.31 -12.01
C ALA A 88 -21.48 12.36 -13.07
N THR A 89 -20.31 12.21 -13.70
CA THR A 89 -19.85 13.13 -14.76
C THR A 89 -20.69 12.98 -16.03
N ASN A 90 -21.10 11.76 -16.39
CA ASN A 90 -21.99 11.47 -17.51
C ASN A 90 -23.39 12.08 -17.29
N ASP A 91 -23.94 11.90 -16.09
CA ASP A 91 -25.25 12.43 -15.72
C ASP A 91 -25.25 13.95 -15.80
N LEU A 92 -24.27 14.60 -15.16
CA LEU A 92 -24.10 16.04 -15.23
C LEU A 92 -23.93 16.54 -16.67
N SER A 93 -23.11 15.87 -17.50
CA SER A 93 -22.94 16.24 -18.91
C SER A 93 -24.26 16.19 -19.70
N SER A 94 -25.10 15.20 -19.40
CA SER A 94 -26.43 15.03 -20.00
C SER A 94 -27.40 16.12 -19.51
N ARG A 95 -27.38 16.43 -18.22
CA ARG A 95 -28.17 17.53 -17.63
C ARG A 95 -27.78 18.90 -18.20
N LEU A 96 -26.49 19.15 -18.40
CA LEU A 96 -26.01 20.36 -19.04
C LEU A 96 -26.51 20.49 -20.50
N LEU A 97 -26.55 19.38 -21.24
CA LEU A 97 -27.13 19.38 -22.59
C LEU A 97 -28.63 19.69 -22.54
N ALA A 98 -29.36 19.07 -21.62
CA ALA A 98 -30.79 19.33 -21.46
C ALA A 98 -31.06 20.79 -21.05
N LEU A 99 -30.27 21.37 -20.15
CA LEU A 99 -30.36 22.78 -19.77
C LEU A 99 -30.14 23.70 -20.98
N SER A 100 -29.14 23.42 -21.84
CA SER A 100 -28.89 24.20 -23.05
C SER A 100 -30.10 24.17 -24.00
N ILE A 101 -30.64 22.99 -24.28
CA ILE A 101 -31.82 22.81 -25.14
C ILE A 101 -33.03 23.55 -24.57
N ASP A 102 -33.33 23.32 -23.29
CA ASP A 102 -34.47 23.94 -22.59
C ASP A 102 -34.35 25.48 -22.57
N THR A 103 -33.15 26.00 -22.32
CA THR A 103 -32.90 27.44 -22.36
C THR A 103 -33.11 28.00 -23.77
N LYS A 104 -32.63 27.30 -24.81
CA LYS A 104 -32.80 27.73 -26.19
C LYS A 104 -34.28 27.82 -26.60
N GLU A 105 -35.08 26.86 -26.15
CA GLU A 105 -36.50 26.75 -26.50
C GLU A 105 -37.37 27.72 -25.68
N ASN A 106 -37.14 27.81 -24.38
CA ASN A 106 -38.03 28.53 -23.45
C ASN A 106 -37.51 29.90 -23.00
N HIS A 107 -36.20 30.14 -23.10
CA HIS A 107 -35.54 31.36 -22.62
C HIS A 107 -34.47 31.89 -23.59
N PRO A 108 -34.81 32.15 -24.88
CA PRO A 108 -33.84 32.49 -25.91
C PRO A 108 -33.01 33.75 -25.58
N GLU A 109 -33.56 34.67 -24.80
CA GLU A 109 -32.91 35.92 -24.38
C GLU A 109 -31.73 35.69 -23.41
N SER A 110 -31.76 34.58 -22.68
CA SER A 110 -30.73 34.18 -21.72
C SER A 110 -29.81 33.08 -22.25
N PHE A 111 -30.05 32.62 -23.50
CA PHE A 111 -29.38 31.47 -24.07
C PHE A 111 -27.87 31.66 -24.16
N ASP A 112 -27.40 32.77 -24.72
CA ASP A 112 -25.96 33.02 -24.89
C ASP A 112 -25.20 32.98 -23.55
N VAL A 113 -25.77 33.58 -22.51
CA VAL A 113 -25.17 33.60 -21.17
C VAL A 113 -25.10 32.20 -20.56
N ILE A 114 -26.18 31.43 -20.65
CA ILE A 114 -26.23 30.08 -20.09
C ILE A 114 -25.34 29.13 -20.89
N GLU A 115 -25.30 29.26 -22.22
CA GLU A 115 -24.44 28.45 -23.08
C GLU A 115 -22.95 28.72 -22.79
N ASP A 116 -22.55 29.97 -22.59
CA ASP A 116 -21.19 30.33 -22.17
C ASP A 116 -20.84 29.74 -20.80
N MET A 117 -21.77 29.76 -19.84
CA MET A 117 -21.59 29.10 -18.54
C MET A 117 -21.43 27.58 -18.68
N ILE A 118 -22.28 26.94 -19.48
CA ILE A 118 -22.21 25.50 -19.75
C ILE A 118 -20.87 25.15 -20.39
N LYS A 119 -20.40 25.95 -21.35
CA LYS A 119 -19.11 25.78 -22.00
C LYS A 119 -17.96 25.86 -20.98
N CYS A 120 -17.97 26.87 -20.11
CA CYS A 120 -16.99 26.99 -19.02
C CYS A 120 -16.96 25.73 -18.16
N TRP A 121 -18.13 25.23 -17.73
CA TRP A 121 -18.23 24.04 -16.89
C TRP A 121 -17.78 22.75 -17.59
N ARG A 122 -18.06 22.62 -18.90
CA ARG A 122 -17.59 21.49 -19.71
C ARG A 122 -16.06 21.49 -19.80
N GLU A 123 -15.46 22.65 -20.06
CA GLU A 123 -14.02 22.79 -20.21
C GLU A 123 -13.27 22.67 -18.87
N SER A 124 -13.78 23.26 -17.79
CA SER A 124 -13.08 23.30 -16.50
C SER A 124 -13.23 22.02 -15.68
N SER A 125 -14.44 21.47 -15.61
CA SER A 125 -14.79 20.46 -14.61
C SER A 125 -15.09 19.10 -15.23
N ILE A 126 -15.89 19.05 -16.31
CA ILE A 126 -16.21 17.78 -16.99
C ILE A 126 -14.95 17.19 -17.64
N GLN A 127 -14.22 17.99 -18.43
CA GLN A 127 -13.00 17.52 -19.09
C GLN A 127 -11.94 17.09 -18.06
N SER A 128 -11.73 17.90 -17.02
CA SER A 128 -10.81 17.55 -15.93
C SER A 128 -11.17 16.24 -15.23
N ALA A 129 -12.47 15.98 -14.98
CA ALA A 129 -12.91 14.73 -14.40
C ALA A 129 -12.63 13.54 -15.32
N TRP A 130 -12.88 13.68 -16.63
CA TRP A 130 -12.56 12.64 -17.61
C TRP A 130 -11.08 12.31 -17.69
N ASP A 131 -10.22 13.33 -17.67
CA ASP A 131 -8.78 13.16 -17.71
C ASP A 131 -8.30 12.37 -16.49
N ILE A 132 -8.78 12.73 -15.28
CA ILE A 132 -8.48 11.98 -14.04
C ILE A 132 -9.00 10.55 -14.12
N ILE A 133 -10.25 10.34 -14.54
CA ILE A 133 -10.83 8.98 -14.65
C ILE A 133 -9.96 8.11 -15.55
N LYS A 134 -9.59 8.63 -16.73
CA LYS A 134 -8.80 7.89 -17.71
C LYS A 134 -7.39 7.58 -17.20
N GLU A 135 -6.70 8.59 -16.68
CA GLU A 135 -5.34 8.44 -16.15
C GLU A 135 -5.32 7.42 -14.99
N LYS A 136 -6.21 7.60 -14.02
CA LYS A 136 -6.18 6.84 -12.77
C LYS A 136 -6.73 5.43 -12.91
N MET A 137 -7.67 5.20 -13.84
CA MET A 137 -8.06 3.84 -14.22
C MET A 137 -6.90 3.07 -14.87
N GLN A 138 -6.12 3.72 -15.71
CA GLN A 138 -4.95 3.11 -16.32
C GLN A 138 -3.87 2.82 -15.26
N GLU A 139 -3.62 3.77 -14.37
CA GLU A 139 -2.68 3.62 -13.25
C GLU A 139 -3.06 2.43 -12.34
N ASN A 140 -4.35 2.30 -11.97
CA ASN A 140 -4.86 1.17 -11.19
C ASN A 140 -4.62 -0.18 -11.88
N ARG A 141 -4.81 -0.26 -13.21
CA ARG A 141 -4.51 -1.49 -13.99
C ARG A 141 -3.03 -1.82 -13.96
N GLU A 142 -2.16 -0.83 -14.03
CA GLU A 142 -0.72 -1.02 -13.94
C GLU A 142 -0.28 -1.48 -12.55
N TYR A 143 -0.88 -0.92 -11.49
CA TYR A 143 -0.64 -1.39 -10.13
C TYR A 143 -1.06 -2.85 -9.95
N LEU A 144 -2.23 -3.26 -10.45
CA LEU A 144 -2.65 -4.67 -10.41
C LEU A 144 -1.66 -5.60 -11.11
N LYS A 145 -1.08 -5.18 -12.24
CA LYS A 145 -0.04 -5.95 -12.94
C LYS A 145 1.24 -6.04 -12.11
N LYS A 146 1.70 -4.92 -11.53
CA LYS A 146 2.92 -4.85 -10.73
C LYS A 146 2.82 -5.68 -9.44
N ILE A 147 1.73 -5.58 -8.70
CA ILE A 147 1.57 -6.33 -7.44
C ILE A 147 1.47 -7.84 -7.66
N ALA A 148 0.97 -8.27 -8.83
CA ALA A 148 0.86 -9.69 -9.17
C ALA A 148 2.23 -10.34 -9.42
N THR A 149 3.19 -9.59 -9.94
CA THR A 149 4.50 -10.12 -10.36
C THR A 149 5.63 -9.80 -9.37
N THR A 150 5.56 -8.68 -8.67
CA THR A 150 6.66 -8.24 -7.81
C THR A 150 6.80 -9.09 -6.54
N LYS A 151 8.04 -9.35 -6.14
CA LYS A 151 8.40 -9.92 -4.83
C LYS A 151 9.00 -8.86 -3.88
N ASP A 152 9.11 -7.62 -4.35
CA ASP A 152 9.67 -6.51 -3.58
C ASP A 152 8.58 -5.89 -2.70
N ILE A 153 8.77 -6.03 -1.38
CA ILE A 153 7.88 -5.50 -0.35
C ILE A 153 7.89 -3.96 -0.37
N SER A 154 9.06 -3.35 -0.57
CA SER A 154 9.22 -1.88 -0.56
C SER A 154 8.43 -1.25 -1.69
N LEU A 155 8.48 -1.87 -2.88
CA LEU A 155 7.68 -1.43 -4.02
C LEU A 155 6.17 -1.56 -3.75
N MET A 156 5.73 -2.61 -3.05
CA MET A 156 4.32 -2.74 -2.69
C MET A 156 3.87 -1.66 -1.71
N GLU A 157 4.73 -1.28 -0.76
CA GLU A 157 4.45 -0.19 0.18
C GLU A 157 4.40 1.17 -0.52
N GLU A 158 5.32 1.43 -1.45
CA GLU A 158 5.27 2.65 -2.28
C GLU A 158 3.97 2.72 -3.10
N ILE A 159 3.53 1.59 -3.68
CA ILE A 159 2.25 1.53 -4.39
C ILE A 159 1.09 1.79 -3.42
N LEU A 160 1.13 1.24 -2.21
CA LEU A 160 0.10 1.46 -1.20
C LEU A 160 -0.04 2.95 -0.87
N ASP A 161 1.08 3.63 -0.62
CA ASP A 161 1.08 5.06 -0.31
C ASP A 161 0.50 5.89 -1.46
N LYS A 162 0.87 5.60 -2.72
CA LYS A 162 0.31 6.26 -3.90
C LYS A 162 -1.18 6.00 -4.07
N VAL A 163 -1.60 4.76 -3.82
CA VAL A 163 -3.01 4.38 -3.83
C VAL A 163 -3.76 5.22 -2.80
N GLU A 164 -3.31 5.28 -1.55
CA GLU A 164 -3.96 6.09 -0.50
C GLU A 164 -4.01 7.59 -0.84
N GLN A 165 -2.96 8.15 -1.45
CA GLN A 165 -2.97 9.54 -1.92
C GLN A 165 -4.02 9.79 -3.01
N ASN A 166 -4.19 8.84 -3.94
CA ASN A 166 -5.18 8.95 -5.01
C ASN A 166 -6.62 8.99 -4.49
N GLN A 167 -6.91 8.40 -3.32
CA GLN A 167 -8.25 8.47 -2.71
C GLN A 167 -8.70 9.91 -2.46
N VAL A 168 -7.79 10.78 -2.02
CA VAL A 168 -8.07 12.20 -1.76
C VAL A 168 -8.42 12.92 -3.07
N ILE A 169 -7.71 12.60 -4.15
CA ILE A 169 -7.96 13.17 -5.48
C ILE A 169 -9.37 12.81 -5.95
N TYR A 170 -9.78 11.55 -5.79
CA TYR A 170 -11.11 11.09 -6.20
C TYR A 170 -12.22 11.77 -5.41
N GLN A 171 -12.06 11.87 -4.09
CA GLN A 171 -13.03 12.53 -3.22
C GLN A 171 -13.18 14.02 -3.55
N SER A 172 -12.06 14.70 -3.78
CA SER A 172 -12.05 16.11 -4.18
C SER A 172 -12.79 16.31 -5.50
N LYS A 173 -12.51 15.48 -6.51
CA LYS A 173 -13.15 15.62 -7.84
C LYS A 173 -14.62 15.24 -7.80
N MET A 174 -14.99 14.21 -7.03
CA MET A 174 -16.39 13.86 -6.81
C MET A 174 -17.17 15.02 -6.15
N HIS A 175 -16.56 15.68 -5.16
CA HIS A 175 -17.18 16.83 -4.52
C HIS A 175 -17.38 17.99 -5.51
N GLU A 176 -16.38 18.28 -6.34
CA GLU A 176 -16.49 19.31 -7.40
C GLU A 176 -17.65 19.02 -8.35
N ILE A 177 -17.77 17.78 -8.86
CA ILE A 177 -18.85 17.39 -9.77
C ILE A 177 -20.21 17.52 -9.10
N ARG A 178 -20.36 17.07 -7.85
CA ARG A 178 -21.62 17.21 -7.10
C ARG A 178 -21.98 18.66 -6.80
N SER A 179 -20.99 19.49 -6.48
CA SER A 179 -21.21 20.91 -6.24
C SER A 179 -21.66 21.62 -7.51
N LEU A 180 -21.07 21.26 -8.65
CA LEU A 180 -21.47 21.79 -9.95
C LEU A 180 -22.89 21.32 -10.32
N ASP A 181 -23.22 20.05 -10.10
CA ASP A 181 -24.57 19.52 -10.31
C ASP A 181 -25.63 20.24 -9.46
N ALA A 182 -25.29 20.53 -8.20
CA ALA A 182 -26.12 21.37 -7.35
C ALA A 182 -26.30 22.77 -7.96
N HIS A 183 -25.22 23.42 -8.44
CA HIS A 183 -25.30 24.73 -9.10
C HIS A 183 -26.18 24.71 -10.35
N VAL A 184 -26.06 23.69 -11.20
CA VAL A 184 -26.94 23.50 -12.37
C VAL A 184 -28.40 23.44 -11.91
N THR A 185 -28.69 22.72 -10.83
CA THR A 185 -30.03 22.65 -10.25
C THR A 185 -30.53 24.03 -9.79
N LYS A 186 -29.67 24.83 -9.14
CA LYS A 186 -30.02 26.20 -8.70
C LYS A 186 -30.32 27.15 -9.85
N VAL A 187 -29.67 26.96 -10.99
CA VAL A 187 -29.93 27.75 -12.20
C VAL A 187 -31.21 27.27 -12.89
N TRP A 188 -31.37 25.96 -13.02
CA TRP A 188 -32.42 25.37 -13.85
C TRP A 188 -33.80 25.35 -13.19
N MET A 189 -33.89 25.10 -11.87
CA MET A 189 -35.19 25.05 -11.17
C MET A 189 -35.98 26.37 -11.27
N PRO A 190 -35.40 27.55 -10.97
CA PRO A 190 -36.12 28.82 -11.07
C PRO A 190 -36.63 29.14 -12.46
N MET A 191 -35.91 28.71 -13.51
CA MET A 191 -36.33 28.90 -14.90
C MET A 191 -37.64 28.15 -15.20
N ASN A 192 -37.79 26.94 -14.65
CA ASN A 192 -38.94 26.08 -14.93
C ASN A 192 -40.17 26.30 -14.03
N MET A 193 -39.99 26.76 -12.78
CA MET A 193 -41.10 26.86 -11.81
C MET A 193 -41.22 28.20 -11.08
N GLY A 194 -40.39 29.18 -11.43
CA GLY A 194 -40.33 30.48 -10.77
C GLY A 194 -39.54 30.46 -9.46
N ILE A 195 -38.96 31.61 -9.11
CA ILE A 195 -37.97 31.75 -8.02
C ILE A 195 -38.54 31.32 -6.66
N SER A 196 -39.77 31.73 -6.33
CA SER A 196 -40.37 31.45 -5.01
C SER A 196 -40.65 29.96 -4.77
N GLU A 197 -41.10 29.23 -5.81
CA GLU A 197 -41.39 27.79 -5.71
C GLU A 197 -40.10 26.97 -5.75
N ALA A 198 -39.12 27.40 -6.57
CA ALA A 198 -37.79 26.79 -6.61
C ALA A 198 -37.08 26.89 -5.25
N LEU A 199 -37.07 28.07 -4.62
CA LEU A 199 -36.49 28.26 -3.29
C LEU A 199 -37.18 27.41 -2.22
N ARG A 200 -38.51 27.29 -2.27
CA ARG A 200 -39.28 26.45 -1.35
C ARG A 200 -38.93 24.97 -1.49
N ARG A 201 -38.76 24.47 -2.71
CA ARG A 201 -38.36 23.08 -2.94
C ARG A 201 -36.92 22.84 -2.52
N MET A 202 -36.01 23.74 -2.84
CA MET A 202 -34.59 23.62 -2.45
C MET A 202 -34.40 23.59 -0.92
N TYR A 203 -35.19 24.36 -0.15
CA TYR A 203 -35.16 24.33 1.31
C TYR A 203 -35.70 23.03 1.94
N ASN A 204 -36.54 22.29 1.22
CA ASN A 204 -37.10 21.02 1.68
C ASN A 204 -36.26 19.80 1.25
N PHE A 205 -35.14 20.01 0.54
CA PHE A 205 -34.20 18.97 0.12
C PHE A 205 -32.95 18.87 1.02
N GLU A 206 -32.80 19.76 2.02
CA GLU A 206 -31.82 19.63 3.12
C GLU A 206 -32.35 18.73 4.25
#